data_AF-A0AAV0INL0-F1
#
_entry.id   AF-A0AAV0INL0-F1
#
_cell.length_a   1.000
_cell.length_b   1.000
_cell.length_c   1.000
_cell.angle_alpha   90.00
_cell.angle_beta   90.00
_cell.angle_gamma   90.00
#
_symmetry.space_group_name_H-M   'P 1'
#
loop_
_entity.id
_entity.type
_entity.pdbx_description
1 polymer ?
#
loop_
_entity_poly.entity_id
_entity_poly.type
_entity_poly.pdbx_seq_one_letter_code
_entity_poly.pdbx_strand_id
1 'polypeptide(L)'
;MALLPAEALARMECVCAGLRSLSASSNQLWEAKYCEVFGKVVVVAEAGSSSFVEKNWRKRFARRAEKKRKLAKEQEEKTGLLLGKRARWMRDYYIKSKRGVRGY
;
A
#
# COMPACT_ATOMS: atom_id res chain seq x y z
N MET A 1 -15.23 18.40 -3.73
CA MET A 1 -13.95 18.65 -4.43
C MET A 1 -13.15 17.36 -4.43
N ALA A 2 -12.91 16.76 -5.59
CA ALA A 2 -12.15 15.51 -5.67
C ALA A 2 -10.65 15.81 -5.47
N LEU A 3 -10.06 15.28 -4.40
CA LEU A 3 -8.64 15.41 -4.11
C LEU A 3 -7.85 14.52 -5.09
N LEU A 4 -6.94 15.14 -5.84
CA LEU A 4 -6.05 14.46 -6.79
C LEU A 4 -5.42 13.19 -6.17
N PRO A 5 -5.18 12.13 -6.97
CA PRO A 5 -4.45 10.96 -6.50
C PRO A 5 -3.10 11.37 -5.90
N ALA A 6 -2.64 10.68 -4.84
CA ALA A 6 -1.35 10.99 -4.21
C ALA A 6 -0.18 10.93 -5.20
N GLU A 7 -0.29 10.10 -6.23
CA GLU A 7 0.67 10.01 -7.34
C GLU A 7 0.66 11.26 -8.23
N ALA A 8 -0.49 11.90 -8.44
CA ALA A 8 -0.56 13.15 -9.17
C ALA A 8 0.07 14.31 -8.37
N LEU A 9 -0.13 14.33 -7.04
CA LEU A 9 0.57 15.27 -6.14
C LEU A 9 2.09 15.10 -6.21
N ALA A 10 2.57 13.85 -6.17
CA ALA A 10 4.00 13.55 -6.29
C ALA A 10 4.55 13.87 -7.69
N ARG A 11 3.78 13.70 -8.76
CA ARG A 11 4.20 14.05 -10.12
C ARG A 11 4.32 15.56 -10.31
N MET A 12 3.40 16.35 -9.75
CA MET A 12 3.47 17.82 -9.81
C MET A 12 4.77 18.38 -9.21
N GLU A 13 5.31 17.74 -8.17
CA GLU A 13 6.62 18.09 -7.57
C GLU A 13 7.81 17.91 -8.52
N CYS A 14 7.65 17.04 -9.53
CA CYS A 14 8.68 16.73 -10.50
C CYS A 14 8.57 17.57 -11.78
N VAL A 15 7.48 18.30 -11.99
CA VAL A 15 7.25 19.07 -13.23
C VAL A 15 8.13 20.31 -13.29
N CYS A 16 8.11 21.15 -12.26
CA CYS A 16 8.96 22.35 -12.20
C CYS A 16 9.16 22.84 -10.75
N ALA A 17 10.13 23.72 -10.54
CA ALA A 17 10.43 24.28 -9.22
C ALA A 17 9.23 25.06 -8.62
N GLY A 18 8.44 25.76 -9.46
CA GLY A 18 7.24 26.47 -9.01
C GLY A 18 6.15 25.53 -8.47
N LEU A 19 5.87 24.44 -9.20
CA LEU A 19 4.91 23.43 -8.76
C LEU A 19 5.42 22.64 -7.56
N ARG A 20 6.73 22.36 -7.49
CA ARG A 20 7.38 21.78 -6.31
C ARG A 20 7.22 22.64 -5.07
N SER A 21 7.38 23.95 -5.19
CA SER A 21 7.17 24.86 -4.07
C SER A 21 5.71 24.86 -3.63
N LEU A 22 4.75 24.87 -4.56
CA LEU A 22 3.32 24.83 -4.24
C LEU A 22 2.92 23.53 -3.51
N SER A 23 3.42 22.39 -3.96
CA SER A 23 3.13 21.09 -3.32
C SER A 23 3.93 20.85 -2.03
N ALA A 24 5.20 21.30 -1.95
CA ALA A 24 6.03 21.16 -0.74
C ALA A 24 5.59 22.11 0.39
N SER A 25 5.05 23.28 0.06
CA SER A 25 4.44 24.20 1.02
C SER A 25 3.13 23.65 1.59
N SER A 26 2.48 22.73 0.86
CA SER A 26 1.13 22.25 1.16
C SER A 26 1.12 21.04 2.09
N ASN A 27 1.73 21.19 3.27
CA ASN A 27 1.63 20.18 4.33
C ASN A 27 0.17 19.79 4.63
N GLN A 28 -0.75 20.76 4.48
CA GLN A 28 -2.19 20.58 4.59
C GLN A 28 -2.79 19.68 3.48
N LEU A 29 -2.25 19.70 2.25
CA LEU A 29 -2.72 18.80 1.20
C LEU A 29 -2.32 17.36 1.50
N TRP A 30 -1.10 17.15 2.01
CA TRP A 30 -0.66 15.83 2.45
C TRP A 30 -1.41 15.35 3.69
N GLU A 31 -1.79 16.23 4.60
CA GLU A 31 -2.66 15.92 5.73
C GLU A 31 -4.06 15.49 5.28
N ALA A 32 -4.70 16.29 4.43
CA ALA A 32 -6.01 15.98 3.87
C ALA A 32 -6.00 14.65 3.12
N LYS A 33 -4.96 14.40 2.31
CA LYS A 33 -4.83 13.15 1.56
C LYS A 33 -4.51 11.95 2.47
N TYR A 34 -3.74 12.15 3.52
CA TYR A 34 -3.49 11.13 4.53
C TYR A 34 -4.79 10.72 5.22
N CYS A 35 -5.59 11.68 5.64
CA CYS A 35 -6.90 11.44 6.28
C CYS A 35 -7.89 10.75 5.33
N GLU A 36 -7.89 11.09 4.03
CA GLU A 36 -8.71 10.43 3.02
C GLU A 36 -8.32 8.96 2.81
N VAL A 37 -7.03 8.67 2.70
CA VAL A 37 -6.54 7.33 2.31
C VAL A 37 -6.42 6.37 3.50
N PHE A 38 -6.06 6.89 4.67
CA PHE A 38 -5.76 6.09 5.87
C PHE A 38 -6.76 6.29 7.01
N GLY A 39 -7.74 7.18 6.85
CA GLY A 39 -8.70 7.56 7.89
C GLY A 39 -8.18 8.67 8.80
N LYS A 40 -9.10 9.24 9.59
CA LYS A 40 -8.80 10.33 10.54
C LYS A 40 -7.81 9.86 11.60
N VAL A 41 -6.72 10.60 11.79
CA VAL A 41 -5.78 10.35 12.89
C VAL A 41 -6.44 10.79 14.20
N VAL A 42 -6.96 9.85 14.98
CA VAL A 42 -7.25 10.13 16.39
C VAL A 42 -5.90 10.13 17.11
N VAL A 43 -5.34 11.33 17.29
CA VAL A 43 -4.22 11.50 18.22
C VAL A 43 -4.83 11.38 19.61
N VAL A 44 -4.74 10.20 20.22
CA VAL A 44 -4.96 10.08 21.67
C VAL A 44 -3.77 10.80 22.30
N ALA A 45 -4.02 12.02 22.77
CA ALA A 45 -3.04 12.77 23.52
C ALA A 45 -2.90 12.10 24.90
N GLU A 46 -1.98 11.16 25.03
CA GLU A 46 -1.49 10.79 26.35
C GLU A 46 -0.75 12.00 26.90
N ALA A 47 -1.29 12.56 27.98
CA ALA A 47 -0.76 13.70 28.69
C ALA A 47 0.70 13.44 29.06
N GLY A 48 1.63 14.14 28.40
CA GLY A 48 3.05 14.11 28.76
C GLY A 48 4.06 13.99 27.63
N SER A 49 3.65 13.77 26.37
CA SER A 49 4.60 13.79 25.25
C SER A 49 4.32 14.96 24.31
N SER A 50 4.85 16.13 24.67
CA SER A 50 5.18 17.18 23.70
C SER A 50 6.37 16.73 22.84
N SER A 51 6.27 15.54 22.24
CA SER A 51 7.23 15.12 21.23
C SER A 51 6.82 15.77 19.94
N PHE A 52 7.60 16.77 19.55
CA PHE A 52 7.81 17.27 18.20
C PHE A 52 7.13 16.39 17.14
N VAL A 53 5.84 16.65 16.89
CA VAL A 53 5.08 15.94 15.84
C VAL A 53 5.79 16.34 14.56
N GLU A 54 6.51 15.40 13.93
CA GLU A 54 7.20 15.64 12.68
C GLU A 54 6.16 16.23 11.71
N LYS A 55 6.22 17.56 11.50
CA LYS A 55 5.17 18.32 10.81
C LYS A 55 5.04 17.88 9.35
N ASN A 56 5.87 16.97 8.86
CA ASN A 56 5.95 16.57 7.47
C ASN A 56 4.98 15.41 7.16
N TRP A 57 3.73 15.75 6.87
CA TRP A 57 2.68 14.79 6.52
C TRP A 57 3.02 13.97 5.28
N ARG A 58 3.79 14.55 4.35
CA ARG A 58 4.29 13.85 3.16
C ARG A 58 5.17 12.64 3.54
N LYS A 59 6.12 12.81 4.45
CA LYS A 59 6.96 11.69 4.94
C LYS A 59 6.12 10.61 5.62
N ARG A 60 5.14 11.00 6.44
CA ARG A 60 4.19 10.07 7.07
C ARG A 60 3.38 9.27 6.05
N PHE A 61 2.86 9.95 5.03
CA PHE A 61 2.13 9.32 3.95
C PHE A 61 3.01 8.30 3.21
N ALA A 62 4.22 8.71 2.81
CA ALA A 62 5.16 7.84 2.10
C ALA A 62 5.48 6.57 2.90
N ARG A 63 5.82 6.70 4.19
CA ARG A 63 6.12 5.56 5.07
C ARG A 63 4.92 4.60 5.19
N ARG A 64 3.71 5.13 5.39
CA ARG A 64 2.52 4.29 5.57
C ARG A 64 2.08 3.63 4.26
N ALA A 65 2.19 4.34 3.15
CA ALA A 65 1.95 3.79 1.81
C ALA A 65 2.93 2.65 1.50
N GLU A 66 4.22 2.83 1.78
CA GLU A 66 5.23 1.77 1.60
C GLU A 66 4.91 0.54 2.44
N LYS A 67 4.54 0.72 3.73
CA LYS A 67 4.12 -0.38 4.59
C LYS A 67 2.92 -1.13 4.02
N LYS A 68 1.91 -0.41 3.51
CA LYS A 68 0.73 -1.03 2.86
C LYS A 68 1.11 -1.82 1.61
N ARG A 69 2.05 -1.32 0.79
CA ARG A 69 2.56 -2.04 -0.40
C ARG A 69 3.31 -3.32 -0.03
N LYS A 70 4.15 -3.29 1.02
CA LYS A 70 4.86 -4.48 1.51
C LYS A 70 3.87 -5.56 1.96
N LEU A 71 2.86 -5.18 2.73
CA LEU A 71 1.80 -6.10 3.18
C LEU A 71 1.00 -6.69 2.01
N ALA A 72 0.66 -5.86 1.01
CA ALA A 72 -0.04 -6.33 -0.18
C ALA A 72 0.82 -7.34 -0.97
N LYS A 73 2.12 -7.06 -1.14
CA LYS A 73 3.05 -7.98 -1.82
C LYS A 73 3.21 -9.30 -1.07
N GLU A 74 3.29 -9.27 0.25
CA GLU A 74 3.38 -10.48 1.08
C GLU A 74 2.08 -11.32 0.99
N GLN A 75 0.92 -10.68 0.94
CA GLN A 75 -0.36 -11.35 0.72
C GLN A 75 -0.46 -11.96 -0.70
N GLU A 76 0.00 -11.24 -1.71
CA GLU A 76 0.07 -11.72 -3.09
C GLU A 76 1.00 -12.94 -3.21
N GLU A 77 2.15 -12.91 -2.54
CA GLU A 77 3.08 -14.04 -2.52
C GLU A 77 2.48 -15.27 -1.81
N LYS A 78 1.81 -15.07 -0.66
CA LYS A 78 1.12 -16.15 0.06
C LYS A 78 -0.02 -16.74 -0.76
N THR A 79 -0.85 -15.91 -1.39
CA THR A 79 -1.96 -16.36 -2.24
C THR A 79 -1.44 -17.04 -3.51
N GLY A 80 -0.40 -16.50 -4.15
CA GLY A 80 0.28 -17.13 -5.28
C GLY A 80 0.88 -18.49 -4.92
N LEU A 81 1.50 -18.62 -3.74
CA LEU A 81 2.01 -19.89 -3.25
C LEU A 81 0.89 -20.93 -3.03
N LEU A 82 -0.25 -20.51 -2.45
CA LEU A 82 -1.41 -21.38 -2.25
C LEU A 82 -2.03 -21.83 -3.57
N LEU A 83 -2.20 -20.91 -4.53
CA LEU A 83 -2.69 -21.21 -5.87
C LEU A 83 -1.73 -22.16 -6.61
N GLY A 84 -0.42 -21.94 -6.50
CA GLY A 84 0.61 -22.82 -7.06
C GLY A 84 0.59 -24.23 -6.46
N LYS A 85 0.44 -24.35 -5.14
CA LYS A 85 0.27 -25.65 -4.46
C LYS A 85 -1.00 -26.37 -4.91
N ARG A 86 -2.12 -25.65 -5.02
CA ARG A 86 -3.41 -26.20 -5.50
C ARG A 86 -3.31 -26.68 -6.95
N ALA A 87 -2.66 -25.91 -7.83
CA ALA A 87 -2.43 -26.29 -9.22
C ALA A 87 -1.51 -27.52 -9.36
N ARG A 88 -0.50 -27.65 -8.49
CA ARG A 88 0.36 -28.84 -8.44
C ARG A 88 -0.43 -30.08 -8.00
N TRP A 89 -1.18 -29.97 -6.91
CA TRP A 89 -2.03 -31.06 -6.41
C TRP A 89 -3.04 -31.54 -7.45
N MET A 90 -3.72 -30.63 -8.16
CA MET A 90 -4.65 -31.00 -9.23
C MET A 90 -3.97 -31.74 -10.39
N ARG A 91 -2.76 -31.32 -10.78
CA ARG A 91 -1.99 -32.04 -11.81
C ARG A 91 -1.62 -33.45 -11.36
N ASP A 92 -1.11 -33.60 -10.15
CA ASP A 92 -0.71 -34.90 -9.61
C ASP A 92 -1.92 -35.84 -9.45
N TYR A 93 -3.05 -35.30 -9.00
CA TYR A 93 -4.32 -36.05 -8.93
C TYR A 93 -4.77 -36.55 -10.29
N TYR A 94 -4.77 -35.68 -11.31
CA TYR A 94 -5.13 -36.05 -12.67
C TYR A 94 -4.20 -37.12 -13.25
N ILE A 95 -2.88 -36.98 -13.04
CA ILE A 95 -1.88 -37.97 -13.47
C ILE A 95 -2.12 -39.33 -12.79
N LYS A 96 -2.35 -39.36 -11.47
CA LYS A 96 -2.66 -40.60 -10.74
C LYS A 96 -3.94 -41.24 -11.24
N SER A 97 -5.00 -40.45 -11.43
CA SER A 97 -6.28 -40.92 -11.98
C SER A 97 -6.10 -41.55 -13.37
N LYS A 98 -5.32 -40.94 -14.27
CA LYS A 98 -5.08 -41.48 -15.62
C LYS A 98 -4.14 -42.69 -15.66
N ARG A 99 -3.28 -42.89 -14.65
CA ARG A 99 -2.42 -44.07 -14.54
C ARG A 99 -3.14 -45.28 -13.93
N GLY A 100 -4.12 -45.07 -13.06
CA GLY A 100 -4.95 -46.14 -12.47
C GLY A 100 -5.98 -46.76 -13.42
N VAL A 101 -6.23 -46.16 -14.59
CA VAL A 101 -7.22 -46.65 -15.59
C VAL A 101 -6.58 -47.60 -16.62
N ARG A 102 -5.27 -47.87 -16.54
CA ARG A 102 -4.53 -48.66 -17.55
C ARG A 102 -4.29 -50.13 -17.18
N GLY A 103 -5.08 -50.68 -16.25
CA GLY A 103 -4.97 -52.08 -15.83
C GLY A 103 -6.27 -52.61 -15.27
N TYR A 104 -7.24 -52.86 -16.15
CA TYR A 104 -8.31 -53.84 -15.99
C TYR A 104 -8.54 -54.47 -17.36
#